data_AF-A0A317ZPI5-F1
#
_entry.id   AF-A0A317ZPI5-F1
#
_cell.length_a   1.000
_cell.length_b   1.000
_cell.length_c   1.000
_cell.angle_alpha   90.00
_cell.angle_beta   90.00
_cell.angle_gamma   90.00
#
_symmetry.space_group_name_H-M   'P 1'
#
loop_
_entity.id
_entity.type
_entity.pdbx_description
1 polymer ?
#
loop_
_entity_poly.entity_id
_entity_poly.type
_entity_poly.pdbx_seq_one_letter_code
_entity_poly.pdbx_strand_id
1 'polypeptide(L)'
;MTTTEQRTLKPAGWLRRNAWALVAIAVLLPATLGIMFANQWIGYFEEWPSRPVDAAAGETLDYGNARWSIVATERVPGTSSAGRERDLPDGTDLVVVTVRVDPTGFGPDGVPDLCTVRLEESGGTTPTRSWANGGAISLDGSGPDLVSCSSELKTPYTFDAQFIVPTDAGESSEFTVGISVVTELPEYARFALE
;
A
#
# COMPACT_ATOMS: atom_id res chain seq x y z
N MET A 1 -5.33 5.78 75.98
CA MET A 1 -6.30 6.15 74.93
C MET A 1 -5.82 7.43 74.26
N THR A 2 -5.21 7.30 73.09
CA THR A 2 -4.68 8.42 72.29
C THR A 2 -5.72 8.77 71.23
N THR A 3 -6.36 9.92 71.38
CA THR A 3 -7.36 10.43 70.44
C THR A 3 -6.63 11.03 69.24
N THR A 4 -6.71 10.37 68.09
CA THR A 4 -6.16 10.89 66.83
C THR A 4 -7.10 11.95 66.26
N GLU A 5 -6.66 13.21 66.30
CA GLU A 5 -7.37 14.34 65.73
C GLU A 5 -7.30 14.30 64.20
N GLN A 6 -8.39 13.90 63.54
CA GLN A 6 -8.48 13.96 62.08
C GLN A 6 -8.66 15.41 61.62
N ARG A 7 -7.58 16.04 61.16
CA ARG A 7 -7.63 17.30 60.40
C ARG A 7 -8.31 17.06 59.05
N THR A 8 -9.56 17.50 58.93
CA THR A 8 -10.25 17.64 57.66
C THR A 8 -9.67 18.82 56.88
N LEU A 9 -8.83 18.54 55.88
CA LEU A 9 -8.33 19.54 54.95
C LEU A 9 -9.51 20.11 54.16
N LYS A 10 -9.77 21.43 54.28
CA LYS A 10 -10.81 22.11 53.49
C LYS A 10 -10.41 22.08 52.00
N PRO A 11 -11.13 21.36 51.12
CA PRO A 11 -10.71 21.13 49.73
C PRO A 11 -10.68 22.41 48.89
N ALA A 12 -11.48 23.44 49.24
CA ALA A 12 -11.62 24.66 48.46
C ALA A 12 -10.37 25.57 48.45
N GLY A 13 -9.54 25.53 49.50
CA GLY A 13 -8.36 26.40 49.61
C GLY A 13 -7.22 25.98 48.67
N TRP A 14 -7.08 24.67 48.46
CA TRP A 14 -6.03 24.11 47.60
C TRP A 14 -6.32 24.34 46.11
N LEU A 15 -7.57 24.11 45.68
CA LEU A 15 -7.99 24.33 44.30
C LEU A 15 -7.78 25.80 43.87
N ARG A 16 -8.16 26.77 44.71
CA ARG A 16 -7.95 28.20 44.42
C ARG A 16 -6.46 28.56 44.34
N ARG A 17 -5.63 28.01 45.22
CA ARG A 17 -4.17 28.28 45.20
C ARG A 17 -3.49 27.70 43.96
N ASN A 18 -4.04 26.63 43.39
CA ASN A 18 -3.49 25.94 42.21
C ASN A 18 -4.31 26.16 40.93
N ALA A 19 -5.24 27.13 40.91
CA ALA A 19 -6.17 27.31 39.80
C ALA A 19 -5.47 27.48 38.45
N TRP A 20 -4.38 28.24 38.42
CA TRP A 20 -3.55 28.42 37.20
C TRP A 20 -2.87 27.14 36.73
N ALA A 21 -2.37 26.33 37.66
CA ALA A 21 -1.77 25.04 37.32
C ALA A 21 -2.82 24.06 36.76
N LEU A 22 -4.03 24.07 37.32
CA LEU A 22 -5.12 23.23 36.84
C LEU A 22 -5.62 23.68 35.45
N VAL A 23 -5.72 25.00 35.21
CA VAL A 23 -6.03 25.54 33.87
C VAL A 23 -4.93 25.16 32.88
N ALA A 24 -3.66 25.30 33.27
CA ALA A 24 -2.55 24.88 32.43
C ALA A 24 -2.63 23.39 32.09
N ILE A 25 -2.92 22.51 33.05
CA ILE A 25 -3.11 21.07 32.79
C ILE A 25 -4.32 20.83 31.87
N ALA A 26 -5.45 21.49 32.14
CA ALA A 26 -6.68 21.33 31.36
C ALA A 26 -6.53 21.79 29.89
N VAL A 27 -5.57 22.68 29.59
CA VAL A 27 -5.27 23.13 28.23
C VAL A 27 -4.15 22.30 27.62
N LEU A 28 -3.03 22.15 28.32
CA LEU A 28 -1.83 21.50 27.79
C LEU A 28 -2.05 20.01 27.54
N LEU A 29 -2.79 19.32 28.40
CA LEU A 29 -2.97 17.87 28.26
C LEU A 29 -3.80 17.53 27.01
N PRO A 30 -4.99 18.12 26.76
CA PRO A 30 -5.72 17.90 25.53
C PRO A 30 -4.98 18.41 24.29
N ALA A 31 -4.31 19.56 24.37
CA ALA A 31 -3.53 20.08 23.25
C ALA A 31 -2.39 19.13 22.86
N THR A 32 -1.65 18.60 23.85
CA THR A 32 -0.56 17.66 23.61
C THR A 32 -1.10 16.35 23.02
N LEU A 33 -2.17 15.79 23.59
CA LEU A 33 -2.81 14.58 23.05
C LEU A 33 -3.34 14.81 21.64
N GLY A 34 -3.95 15.96 21.37
CA GLY A 34 -4.45 16.34 20.05
C GLY A 34 -3.33 16.44 19.02
N ILE A 35 -2.20 17.06 19.37
CA ILE A 35 -1.02 17.15 18.50
C ILE A 35 -0.41 15.77 18.27
N MET A 36 -0.25 14.95 19.32
CA MET A 36 0.27 13.59 19.18
C MET A 36 -0.62 12.75 18.27
N PHE A 37 -1.93 12.81 18.45
CA PHE A 37 -2.89 12.09 17.63
C PHE A 37 -2.86 12.60 16.19
N ALA A 38 -2.85 13.93 15.97
CA ALA A 38 -2.77 14.51 14.64
C ALA A 38 -1.49 14.08 13.90
N ASN A 39 -0.34 14.13 14.56
CA ASN A 39 0.93 13.71 13.95
C ASN A 39 0.95 12.23 13.59
N GLN A 40 0.44 11.37 14.47
CA GLN A 40 0.33 9.93 14.22
C GLN A 40 -0.68 9.64 13.11
N TRP A 41 -1.81 10.35 13.09
CA TRP A 41 -2.84 10.18 12.07
C TRP A 41 -2.35 10.63 10.69
N ILE A 42 -1.71 11.80 10.61
CA ILE A 42 -1.14 12.32 9.35
C ILE A 42 -0.06 11.38 8.83
N GLY A 43 0.90 10.99 9.68
CA GLY A 43 1.94 10.03 9.30
C GLY A 43 1.34 8.69 8.84
N TYR A 44 0.32 8.19 9.54
CA TYR A 44 -0.38 6.97 9.14
C TYR A 44 -0.99 7.06 7.75
N PHE A 45 -1.51 8.20 7.28
CA PHE A 45 -2.03 8.28 5.90
C PHE A 45 -0.96 8.59 4.86
N GLU A 46 0.13 9.25 5.26
CA GLU A 46 1.28 9.52 4.39
C GLU A 46 2.09 8.25 4.08
N GLU A 47 2.02 7.23 4.95
CA GLU A 47 2.66 5.93 4.75
C GLU A 47 1.85 4.97 3.85
N TRP A 48 0.70 5.38 3.30
CA TRP A 48 -0.16 4.51 2.50
C TRP A 48 -0.31 5.03 1.06
N PRO A 49 -0.26 4.13 0.06
CA PRO A 49 -0.49 4.50 -1.33
C PRO A 49 -1.95 4.90 -1.51
N SER A 50 -2.22 6.20 -1.51
CA SER A 50 -3.57 6.77 -1.49
C SER A 50 -3.81 7.83 -2.57
N ARG A 51 -2.75 8.27 -3.27
CA ARG A 51 -2.82 9.28 -4.33
C ARG A 51 -2.36 8.67 -5.66
N PRO A 52 -3.28 8.29 -6.55
CA PRO A 52 -2.89 7.69 -7.82
C PRO A 52 -2.25 8.73 -8.74
N VAL A 53 -1.18 8.32 -9.42
CA VAL A 53 -0.61 8.96 -10.60
C VAL A 53 -0.97 8.10 -11.78
N ASP A 54 -1.91 8.58 -12.59
CA ASP A 54 -2.56 7.78 -13.62
C ASP A 54 -1.73 7.70 -14.91
N ALA A 55 -1.71 6.50 -15.48
CA ALA A 55 -1.20 6.19 -16.80
C ALA A 55 -2.24 5.40 -17.59
N ALA A 56 -2.47 5.79 -18.85
CA ALA A 56 -3.36 5.07 -19.74
C ALA A 56 -2.79 3.68 -20.10
N ALA A 57 -3.64 2.83 -20.67
CA ALA A 57 -3.21 1.53 -21.15
C ALA A 57 -2.13 1.67 -22.24
N GLY A 58 -1.04 0.91 -22.12
CA GLY A 58 0.14 1.00 -22.98
C GLY A 58 1.01 2.25 -22.78
N GLU A 59 0.63 3.17 -21.89
CA GLU A 59 1.44 4.33 -21.56
C GLU A 59 2.64 3.94 -20.69
N THR A 60 3.69 4.75 -20.80
CA THR A 60 4.88 4.64 -19.97
C THR A 60 4.95 5.84 -19.03
N LEU A 61 5.12 5.59 -17.73
CA LEU A 61 5.11 6.61 -16.68
C LEU A 61 6.47 6.68 -15.99
N ASP A 62 7.03 7.88 -15.88
CA ASP A 62 8.18 8.15 -15.01
C ASP A 62 7.67 8.30 -13.56
N TYR A 63 8.10 7.42 -12.67
CA TYR A 63 7.64 7.37 -11.27
C TYR A 63 8.74 6.84 -10.33
N GLY A 64 9.08 7.63 -9.30
CA GLY A 64 10.27 7.40 -8.49
C GLY A 64 11.55 7.40 -9.33
N ASN A 65 12.47 6.48 -9.04
CA ASN A 65 13.73 6.36 -9.77
C ASN A 65 13.69 5.42 -10.99
N ALA A 66 12.50 5.20 -11.56
CA ALA A 66 12.35 4.35 -12.74
C ALA A 66 11.22 4.82 -13.65
N ARG A 67 11.25 4.29 -14.87
CA ARG A 67 10.18 4.38 -15.83
C ARG A 67 9.46 3.04 -15.93
N TRP A 68 8.15 3.09 -15.85
CA TRP A 68 7.28 1.92 -15.69
C TRP A 68 6.31 1.82 -16.86
N SER A 69 6.08 0.60 -17.34
CA SER A 69 5.05 0.33 -18.36
C SER A 69 4.51 -1.08 -18.21
N ILE A 70 3.24 -1.27 -18.55
CA ILE A 70 2.63 -2.60 -18.65
C ILE A 70 2.83 -3.09 -20.08
N VAL A 71 3.53 -4.22 -20.25
CA VAL A 71 3.86 -4.75 -21.59
C VAL A 71 2.97 -5.91 -22.02
N ALA A 72 2.40 -6.64 -21.07
CA ALA A 72 1.44 -7.70 -21.34
C ALA A 72 0.54 -7.94 -20.13
N THR A 73 -0.69 -8.36 -20.41
CA THR A 73 -1.63 -8.89 -19.42
C THR A 73 -2.16 -10.22 -19.93
N GLU A 74 -2.11 -11.26 -19.11
CA GLU A 74 -2.66 -12.58 -19.41
C GLU A 74 -3.63 -12.97 -18.30
N ARG A 75 -4.76 -13.57 -18.69
CA ARG A 75 -5.70 -14.20 -17.75
C ARG A 75 -5.77 -15.69 -18.05
N VAL A 76 -5.42 -16.50 -17.06
CA VAL A 76 -5.47 -17.96 -17.11
C VAL A 76 -6.67 -18.43 -16.30
N PRO A 77 -7.72 -18.96 -16.95
CA PRO A 77 -8.90 -19.44 -16.23
C PRO A 77 -8.55 -20.64 -15.35
N GLY A 78 -9.05 -20.70 -14.12
CA GLY A 78 -8.84 -21.86 -13.23
C GLY A 78 -9.33 -23.19 -13.83
N THR A 79 -10.36 -23.12 -14.67
CA THR A 79 -10.95 -24.28 -15.36
C THR A 79 -10.14 -24.77 -16.57
N SER A 80 -9.21 -23.96 -17.07
CA SER A 80 -8.35 -24.32 -18.20
C SER A 80 -7.39 -25.47 -17.83
N SER A 81 -6.77 -26.13 -18.81
CA SER A 81 -5.70 -27.10 -18.52
C SER A 81 -4.54 -26.43 -17.78
N ALA A 82 -4.15 -25.25 -18.23
CA ALA A 82 -3.10 -24.43 -17.62
C ALA A 82 -3.43 -24.05 -16.15
N GLY A 83 -4.68 -23.68 -15.86
CA GLY A 83 -5.12 -23.37 -14.50
C GLY A 83 -5.12 -24.59 -13.59
N ARG A 84 -5.56 -25.75 -14.10
CA ARG A 84 -5.52 -27.02 -13.36
C ARG A 84 -4.11 -27.53 -13.11
N GLU A 85 -3.20 -27.37 -14.06
CA GLU A 85 -1.77 -27.69 -13.89
C GLU A 85 -1.08 -26.83 -12.82
N ARG A 86 -1.64 -25.65 -12.53
CA ARG A 86 -1.16 -24.70 -11.51
C ARG A 86 -1.87 -24.84 -10.16
N ASP A 87 -2.73 -25.85 -10.00
CA ASP A 87 -3.55 -26.06 -8.80
C ASP A 87 -4.33 -24.80 -8.38
N LEU A 88 -4.85 -24.03 -9.35
CA LEU A 88 -5.65 -22.85 -9.04
C LEU A 88 -6.92 -23.23 -8.28
N PRO A 89 -7.28 -22.52 -7.19
CA PRO A 89 -8.51 -22.80 -6.46
C PRO A 89 -9.76 -22.70 -7.34
N ASP A 90 -10.75 -23.55 -7.07
CA ASP A 90 -12.03 -23.50 -7.75
C ASP A 90 -12.67 -22.11 -7.62
N GLY A 91 -13.23 -21.60 -8.73
CA GLY A 91 -13.84 -20.27 -8.77
C GLY A 91 -12.83 -19.12 -8.79
N THR A 92 -11.57 -19.39 -9.11
CA THR A 92 -10.54 -18.35 -9.31
C THR A 92 -9.88 -18.42 -10.68
N ASP A 93 -9.37 -17.29 -11.12
CA ASP A 93 -8.50 -17.13 -12.27
C ASP A 93 -7.15 -16.55 -11.83
N LEU A 94 -6.12 -16.80 -12.61
CA LEU A 94 -4.82 -16.17 -12.45
C LEU A 94 -4.70 -15.03 -13.46
N VAL A 95 -4.49 -13.82 -12.98
CA VAL A 95 -4.13 -12.66 -13.80
C VAL A 95 -2.63 -12.42 -13.65
N VAL A 96 -1.93 -12.44 -14.78
CA VAL A 96 -0.49 -12.16 -14.88
C VAL A 96 -0.32 -10.82 -15.57
N VAL A 97 0.42 -9.92 -14.94
CA VAL A 97 0.74 -8.60 -15.49
C VAL A 97 2.25 -8.52 -15.63
N THR A 98 2.73 -8.46 -16.86
CA THR A 98 4.15 -8.26 -17.14
C THR A 98 4.44 -6.77 -17.10
N VAL A 99 5.27 -6.38 -16.15
CA VAL A 99 5.69 -5.01 -15.92
C VAL A 99 7.11 -4.84 -16.44
N ARG A 100 7.35 -3.82 -17.26
CA ARG A 100 8.69 -3.38 -17.64
C ARG A 100 9.14 -2.24 -16.75
N VAL A 101 10.35 -2.37 -16.23
CA VAL A 101 11.02 -1.37 -15.41
C VAL A 101 12.29 -0.93 -16.14
N ASP A 102 12.44 0.37 -16.35
CA ASP A 102 13.64 1.00 -16.87
C ASP A 102 14.22 1.93 -15.78
N PRO A 103 15.21 1.46 -14.99
CA PRO A 103 15.80 2.27 -13.93
C PRO A 103 16.45 3.54 -14.49
N THR A 104 15.99 4.70 -14.02
CA THR A 104 16.50 6.02 -14.44
C THR A 104 17.38 6.67 -13.37
N GLY A 105 17.32 6.18 -12.14
CA GLY A 105 18.11 6.65 -11.00
C GLY A 105 18.25 5.59 -9.91
N PHE A 106 18.73 6.02 -8.75
CA PHE A 106 18.88 5.20 -7.55
C PHE A 106 18.41 5.99 -6.33
N GLY A 107 17.87 5.27 -5.34
CA GLY A 107 17.50 5.85 -4.05
C GLY A 107 18.72 6.36 -3.25
N PRO A 108 18.50 6.89 -2.04
CA PRO A 108 19.55 7.49 -1.20
C PRO A 108 20.74 6.56 -0.93
N ASP A 109 20.51 5.25 -0.90
CA ASP A 109 21.52 4.22 -0.65
C ASP A 109 22.22 3.70 -1.92
N GLY A 110 21.95 4.30 -3.09
CA GLY A 110 22.57 3.93 -4.36
C GLY A 110 22.06 2.61 -4.95
N VAL A 111 20.89 2.14 -4.51
CA VAL A 111 20.17 0.96 -5.02
C VAL A 111 18.84 1.37 -5.68
N PRO A 112 18.36 0.61 -6.70
CA PRO A 112 17.01 0.79 -7.23
C PRO A 112 15.95 0.62 -6.14
N ASP A 113 14.84 1.36 -6.28
CA ASP A 113 13.78 1.32 -5.29
C ASP A 113 13.02 -0.03 -5.33
N LEU A 114 12.65 -0.52 -4.16
CA LEU A 114 11.72 -1.64 -4.03
C LEU A 114 10.29 -1.15 -4.30
N CYS A 115 9.47 -2.04 -4.85
CA CYS A 115 8.08 -1.75 -5.14
C CYS A 115 7.14 -2.79 -4.52
N THR A 116 5.88 -2.40 -4.34
CA THR A 116 4.76 -3.32 -4.16
C THR A 116 3.81 -3.14 -5.34
N VAL A 117 3.29 -4.26 -5.85
CA VAL A 117 2.32 -4.27 -6.96
C VAL A 117 0.99 -4.82 -6.46
N ARG A 118 -0.10 -4.15 -6.80
CA ARG A 118 -1.46 -4.56 -6.51
C ARG A 118 -2.30 -4.52 -7.77
N LEU A 119 -3.18 -5.49 -7.92
CA LEU A 119 -4.25 -5.45 -8.90
C LEU A 119 -5.47 -4.83 -8.21
N GLU A 120 -6.14 -3.91 -8.88
CA GLU A 120 -7.31 -3.22 -8.37
C GLU A 120 -8.42 -3.32 -9.41
N GLU A 121 -9.64 -3.56 -8.94
CA GLU A 121 -10.82 -3.48 -9.78
C GLU A 121 -11.49 -2.13 -9.53
N SER A 122 -11.58 -1.32 -10.58
CA SER A 122 -12.16 0.00 -10.51
C SER A 122 -13.66 -0.02 -10.81
N GLY A 123 -14.46 0.42 -9.83
CA GLY A 123 -15.89 0.73 -10.03
C GLY A 123 -16.14 2.22 -10.31
N GLY A 124 -15.12 2.99 -10.69
CA GLY A 124 -15.19 4.45 -10.83
C GLY A 124 -13.94 5.15 -10.27
N THR A 125 -14.11 6.08 -9.32
CA THR A 125 -12.97 6.83 -8.74
C THR A 125 -12.28 6.11 -7.59
N THR A 126 -12.88 5.03 -7.06
CA THR A 126 -12.34 4.26 -5.93
C THR A 126 -12.30 2.78 -6.26
N PRO A 127 -11.22 2.06 -5.90
CA PRO A 127 -11.14 0.62 -6.10
C PRO A 127 -12.18 -0.09 -5.24
N THR A 128 -12.90 -1.04 -5.84
CA THR A 128 -13.93 -1.84 -5.16
C THR A 128 -13.32 -3.07 -4.51
N ARG A 129 -12.34 -3.67 -5.19
CA ARG A 129 -11.57 -4.83 -4.75
C ARG A 129 -10.09 -4.62 -5.08
N SER A 130 -9.21 -5.21 -4.26
CA SER A 130 -7.76 -5.16 -4.46
C SER A 130 -7.13 -6.48 -4.09
N TRP A 131 -6.17 -6.93 -4.89
CA TRP A 131 -5.42 -8.17 -4.71
C TRP A 131 -3.93 -7.87 -4.63
N ALA A 132 -3.26 -8.50 -3.68
CA ALA A 132 -1.81 -8.45 -3.58
C ALA A 132 -1.17 -9.43 -4.56
N ASN A 133 0.03 -9.08 -5.04
CA ASN A 133 0.84 -10.00 -5.83
C ASN A 133 1.14 -11.27 -5.01
N GLY A 134 0.73 -12.43 -5.53
CA GLY A 134 0.85 -13.73 -4.89
C GLY A 134 2.26 -14.34 -4.96
N GLY A 135 3.18 -13.72 -5.70
CA GLY A 135 4.52 -14.26 -5.94
C GLY A 135 4.54 -15.36 -7.01
N ALA A 136 5.63 -16.13 -7.05
CA ALA A 136 5.91 -17.07 -8.15
C ALA A 136 5.02 -18.31 -8.15
N ILE A 137 3.91 -18.25 -8.87
CA ILE A 137 3.23 -19.43 -9.42
C ILE A 137 3.91 -19.73 -10.74
N SER A 138 4.58 -20.88 -10.83
CA SER A 138 5.32 -21.27 -12.03
C SER A 138 4.34 -21.52 -13.19
N LEU A 139 4.50 -20.78 -14.29
CA LEU A 139 3.59 -20.83 -15.44
C LEU A 139 3.93 -21.98 -16.41
N ASP A 140 5.12 -22.57 -16.30
CA ASP A 140 5.66 -23.52 -17.28
C ASP A 140 6.69 -24.51 -16.69
N GLY A 141 6.93 -24.50 -15.38
CA GLY A 141 8.00 -25.25 -14.74
C GLY A 141 9.39 -24.58 -14.81
N SER A 142 9.53 -23.48 -15.55
CA SER A 142 10.71 -22.60 -15.56
C SER A 142 10.51 -21.40 -14.64
N GLY A 143 9.26 -20.97 -14.46
CA GLY A 143 8.89 -19.80 -13.66
C GLY A 143 9.37 -18.48 -14.30
N PRO A 144 8.73 -17.34 -13.99
CA PRO A 144 9.26 -16.06 -14.40
C PRO A 144 10.60 -15.79 -13.71
N ASP A 145 11.55 -15.19 -14.44
CA ASP A 145 12.88 -14.83 -13.90
C ASP A 145 12.75 -13.90 -12.67
N LEU A 146 11.69 -13.07 -12.65
CA LEU A 146 11.36 -12.16 -11.56
C LEU A 146 9.84 -12.06 -11.39
N VAL A 147 9.38 -12.01 -10.13
CA VAL A 147 7.96 -11.82 -9.76
C VAL A 147 7.68 -10.51 -9.05
N SER A 148 8.71 -9.70 -8.88
CA SER A 148 8.65 -8.40 -8.25
C SER A 148 9.78 -7.52 -8.78
N CYS A 149 9.72 -6.24 -8.42
CA CYS A 149 10.86 -5.35 -8.58
C CYS A 149 12.10 -5.88 -7.85
N SER A 150 13.27 -5.54 -8.38
CA SER A 150 14.57 -5.93 -7.82
C SER A 150 15.43 -4.70 -7.55
N SER A 151 16.00 -4.65 -6.34
CA SER A 151 17.03 -3.66 -5.95
C SER A 151 18.43 -4.05 -6.41
N GLU A 152 18.59 -5.14 -7.16
CA GLU A 152 19.91 -5.59 -7.65
C GLU A 152 20.12 -5.23 -9.12
N LEU A 153 19.04 -4.97 -9.87
CA LEU A 153 19.08 -4.77 -11.31
C LEU A 153 19.17 -3.29 -11.66
N LYS A 154 20.27 -2.93 -12.36
CA LYS A 154 20.56 -1.56 -12.79
C LYS A 154 20.30 -1.31 -14.27
N THR A 155 19.85 -2.33 -14.98
CA THR A 155 19.50 -2.29 -16.40
C THR A 155 18.01 -2.55 -16.57
N PRO A 156 17.39 -2.17 -17.69
CA PRO A 156 15.98 -2.46 -17.94
C PRO A 156 15.68 -3.95 -17.76
N TYR A 157 14.57 -4.26 -17.10
CA TYR A 157 14.12 -5.62 -16.84
C TYR A 157 12.59 -5.72 -16.88
N THR A 158 12.09 -6.94 -16.88
CA THR A 158 10.66 -7.26 -16.76
C THR A 158 10.44 -8.19 -15.60
N PHE A 159 9.28 -8.10 -14.96
CA PHE A 159 8.83 -9.08 -13.99
C PHE A 159 7.34 -9.34 -14.17
N ASP A 160 6.89 -10.53 -13.77
CA ASP A 160 5.49 -10.92 -13.86
C ASP A 160 4.84 -10.81 -12.47
N ALA A 161 3.95 -9.84 -12.31
CA ALA A 161 3.09 -9.74 -11.14
C ALA A 161 1.89 -10.67 -11.30
N GLN A 162 1.64 -11.51 -10.31
CA GLN A 162 0.66 -12.58 -10.42
C GLN A 162 -0.44 -12.43 -9.37
N PHE A 163 -1.69 -12.51 -9.78
CA PHE A 163 -2.85 -12.26 -8.93
C PHE A 163 -3.86 -13.39 -9.08
N ILE A 164 -4.22 -14.04 -7.98
CA ILE A 164 -5.36 -14.95 -7.94
C ILE A 164 -6.60 -14.12 -7.64
N VAL A 165 -7.52 -14.07 -8.60
CA VAL A 165 -8.77 -13.31 -8.52
C VAL A 165 -9.98 -14.24 -8.61
N PRO A 166 -11.12 -13.92 -7.98
CA PRO A 166 -12.38 -14.61 -8.26
C PRO A 166 -12.73 -14.56 -9.76
N THR A 167 -13.39 -15.58 -10.31
CA THR A 167 -13.77 -15.60 -11.74
C THR A 167 -14.65 -14.42 -12.15
N ASP A 168 -15.44 -13.88 -11.23
CA ASP A 168 -16.31 -12.71 -11.45
C ASP A 168 -15.56 -11.36 -11.42
N ALA A 169 -14.25 -11.37 -11.14
CA ALA A 169 -13.44 -10.16 -11.12
C ALA A 169 -13.23 -9.63 -12.54
N GLY A 170 -13.46 -8.34 -12.73
CA GLY A 170 -13.31 -7.67 -14.02
C GLY A 170 -14.47 -7.91 -15.01
N GLU A 171 -15.53 -8.63 -14.64
CA GLU A 171 -16.69 -8.82 -15.54
C GLU A 171 -17.51 -7.53 -15.71
N SER A 172 -17.55 -6.68 -14.69
CA SER A 172 -18.34 -5.45 -14.65
C SER A 172 -17.51 -4.17 -14.54
N SER A 173 -16.19 -4.30 -14.53
CA SER A 173 -15.26 -3.23 -14.13
C SER A 173 -13.89 -3.41 -14.77
N GLU A 174 -13.21 -2.30 -14.99
CA GLU A 174 -11.86 -2.31 -15.55
C GLU A 174 -10.83 -2.63 -14.45
N PHE A 175 -9.82 -3.42 -14.81
CA PHE A 175 -8.67 -3.63 -13.95
C PHE A 175 -7.65 -2.51 -14.11
N THR A 176 -7.07 -2.13 -12.99
CA THR A 176 -5.89 -1.27 -12.93
C THR A 176 -4.81 -1.92 -12.10
N VAL A 177 -3.55 -1.65 -12.43
CA VAL A 177 -2.40 -2.10 -11.65
C VAL A 177 -1.78 -0.92 -10.94
N GLY A 178 -1.73 -1.01 -9.61
CA GLY A 178 -1.06 -0.06 -8.75
C GLY A 178 0.36 -0.50 -8.45
N ILE A 179 1.33 0.39 -8.66
CA ILE A 179 2.74 0.22 -8.29
C ILE A 179 3.09 1.29 -7.26
N SER A 180 3.41 0.87 -6.04
CA SER A 180 3.82 1.78 -4.97
C SER A 180 5.30 1.60 -4.66
N VAL A 181 6.02 2.70 -4.57
CA VAL A 181 7.41 2.79 -4.14
C VAL A 181 7.45 3.53 -2.81
N VAL A 182 8.15 3.01 -1.81
CA VAL A 182 8.10 3.51 -0.42
C VAL A 182 8.53 4.98 -0.33
N THR A 183 9.50 5.40 -1.15
CA THR A 183 10.01 6.79 -1.16
C THR A 183 9.05 7.80 -1.79
N GLU A 184 8.05 7.33 -2.54
CA GLU A 184 7.09 8.16 -3.25
C GLU A 184 5.73 8.23 -2.54
N LEU A 185 5.58 7.56 -1.40
CA LEU A 185 4.34 7.59 -0.63
C LEU A 185 3.99 9.03 -0.20
N PRO A 186 2.70 9.41 -0.21
CA PRO A 186 1.52 8.56 -0.40
C PRO A 186 1.09 8.37 -1.86
N GLU A 187 1.91 8.76 -2.83
CA GLU A 187 1.61 8.55 -4.24
C GLU A 187 1.80 7.08 -4.64
N TYR A 188 1.14 6.66 -5.71
CA TYR A 188 1.36 5.38 -6.37
C TYR A 188 1.05 5.49 -7.86
N ALA A 189 1.83 4.82 -8.70
CA ALA A 189 1.55 4.75 -10.14
C ALA A 189 0.37 3.81 -10.39
N ARG A 190 -0.62 4.25 -11.17
CA ARG A 190 -1.79 3.45 -11.53
C ARG A 190 -1.91 3.31 -13.04
N PHE A 191 -1.86 2.08 -13.53
CA PHE A 191 -1.96 1.76 -14.96
C PHE A 191 -3.30 1.11 -15.26
N ALA A 192 -4.02 1.62 -16.26
CA ALA A 192 -5.13 0.89 -16.85
C ALA A 192 -4.63 -0.34 -17.61
N LEU A 193 -5.36 -1.47 -17.52
CA LEU A 193 -5.08 -2.68 -18.30
C LEU A 193 -5.98 -2.73 -19.54
N GLU A 194 -5.48 -3.33 -20.63
CA GLU A 194 -6.24 -3.62 -21.86
C GLU A 194 -7.07 -4.90 -21.75
#